data_AF-A0A370TNI4-F1
#
_entry.id   AF-A0A370TNI4-F1
#
_cell.length_a   1.000
_cell.length_b   1.000
_cell.length_c   1.000
_cell.angle_alpha   90.00
_cell.angle_beta   90.00
_cell.angle_gamma   90.00
#
_symmetry.space_group_name_H-M   'P 1'
#
loop_
_entity.id
_entity.type
_entity.pdbx_description
1 polymer ?
#
loop_
_entity_poly.entity_id
_entity_poly.type
_entity_poly.pdbx_seq_one_letter_code
_entity_poly.pdbx_strand_id
1 'polypeptide(L)'
;MINTFRTIPKALFRLSYGREINLRPWSLQRQTSFDVRPDSQGLVRPKALTQRPPNGASMRPNTTIQQNLLKRMKGQNVVVYSVAEGVVLPNDLIIVHERGDHYSLQATVPMSVEQLSAKITTFLQRSSTVLTKEQFIHYYPQATDTSDKGKV
;
A
#
# COMPACT_ATOMS: atom_id res chain seq x y z
N MET A 1 15.25 -0.35 -9.98
CA MET A 1 15.67 0.78 -9.13
C MET A 1 14.55 1.03 -8.14
N ILE A 2 14.86 1.15 -6.84
CA ILE A 2 13.86 1.50 -5.82
C ILE A 2 13.82 3.02 -5.72
N ASN A 3 12.65 3.61 -5.90
CA ASN A 3 12.43 5.05 -5.74
C ASN A 3 11.62 5.30 -4.48
N THR A 4 11.87 6.43 -3.81
CA THR A 4 11.17 6.79 -2.57
C THR A 4 10.60 8.19 -2.68
N PHE A 5 9.38 8.40 -2.18
CA PHE A 5 8.64 9.64 -2.38
C PHE A 5 7.99 10.12 -1.07
N ARG A 6 8.07 11.43 -0.82
CA ARG A 6 7.37 12.13 0.28
C ARG A 6 6.02 12.72 -0.13
N THR A 7 5.76 12.73 -1.42
CA THR A 7 4.46 13.02 -2.02
C THR A 7 4.00 11.80 -2.82
N ILE A 8 2.70 11.64 -2.99
CA ILE A 8 2.15 10.57 -3.83
C ILE A 8 2.57 10.85 -5.30
N PRO A 9 3.37 9.98 -5.93
CA PRO A 9 4.01 10.29 -7.22
C PRO A 9 3.07 10.16 -8.42
N LYS A 10 1.91 9.55 -8.23
CA LYS A 10 0.82 9.35 -9.20
C LYS A 10 -0.39 8.83 -8.43
N ALA A 11 -1.59 8.84 -9.01
CA ALA A 11 -2.75 8.27 -8.33
C ALA A 11 -2.50 6.81 -7.90
N LEU A 12 -2.62 6.53 -6.59
CA LEU A 12 -2.37 5.21 -6.01
C LEU A 12 -3.61 4.70 -5.27
N PHE A 13 -3.81 3.40 -5.37
CA PHE A 13 -4.98 2.71 -4.83
C PHE A 13 -4.56 1.63 -3.83
N ARG A 14 -5.17 1.65 -2.64
CA ARG A 14 -5.04 0.59 -1.62
C ARG A 14 -6.34 -0.19 -1.56
N LEU A 15 -6.24 -1.49 -1.81
CA LEU A 15 -7.34 -2.43 -1.58
C LEU A 15 -7.34 -2.90 -0.13
N SER A 16 -8.51 -2.94 0.51
CA SER A 16 -8.66 -3.39 1.89
C SER A 16 -9.98 -4.14 2.10
N TYR A 17 -10.00 -5.01 3.11
CA TYR A 17 -11.23 -5.51 3.71
C TYR A 17 -11.53 -4.67 4.95
N GLY A 18 -12.62 -3.89 4.90
CA GLY A 18 -12.94 -2.91 5.93
C GLY A 18 -12.07 -1.65 5.86
N ARG A 19 -12.37 -0.72 6.78
CA ARG A 19 -11.77 0.63 6.80
C ARG A 19 -10.49 0.76 7.62
N GLU A 20 -10.06 -0.31 8.27
CA GLU A 20 -8.83 -0.35 9.06
C GLU A 20 -7.76 -1.10 8.29
N ILE A 21 -6.55 -0.56 8.26
CA ILE A 21 -5.41 -1.23 7.65
C ILE A 21 -4.69 -2.02 8.72
N ASN A 22 -4.93 -3.33 8.72
CA ASN A 22 -4.25 -4.28 9.60
C ASN A 22 -3.08 -4.93 8.86
N LEU A 23 -1.87 -4.42 9.11
CA LEU A 23 -0.65 -4.97 8.55
C LEU A 23 -0.36 -6.33 9.19
N ARG A 24 0.01 -7.29 8.35
CA ARG A 24 0.30 -8.65 8.77
C ARG A 24 1.79 -8.78 9.05
N PRO A 25 2.22 -8.94 10.32
CA PRO A 25 3.61 -9.27 10.59
C PRO A 25 3.94 -10.66 10.06
N TRP A 26 5.20 -10.84 9.64
CA TRP A 26 5.77 -12.15 9.37
C TRP A 26 5.73 -13.01 10.64
N SER A 27 5.39 -14.28 10.46
CA SER A 27 5.50 -15.31 11.50
C SER A 27 5.79 -16.67 10.86
N LEU A 28 6.17 -17.65 11.67
CA LEU A 28 6.39 -19.03 11.20
C LEU A 28 5.13 -19.64 10.57
N GLN A 29 3.95 -19.24 11.02
CA GLN A 29 2.66 -19.66 10.45
C GLN A 29 2.26 -18.86 9.21
N ARG A 30 2.92 -17.71 8.96
CA ARG A 30 2.59 -16.76 7.88
C ARG A 30 3.84 -16.36 7.10
N GLN A 31 4.48 -17.35 6.50
CA GLN A 31 5.74 -17.14 5.78
C GLN A 31 5.55 -16.55 4.38
N THR A 32 4.39 -16.74 3.76
CA THR A 32 4.16 -16.40 2.34
C THR A 32 3.24 -15.20 2.13
N SER A 33 2.56 -14.73 3.18
CA SER A 33 1.51 -13.70 3.06
C SER A 33 1.55 -12.72 4.21
N PHE A 34 2.56 -11.85 4.22
CA PHE A 34 2.80 -10.84 5.25
C PHE A 34 3.10 -9.49 4.60
N ASP A 35 2.96 -8.40 5.36
CA ASP A 35 3.15 -7.02 4.88
C ASP A 35 4.42 -6.38 5.48
N VAL A 36 4.84 -6.82 6.67
CA VAL A 36 6.01 -6.30 7.37
C VAL A 36 6.78 -7.41 8.07
N ARG A 37 8.08 -7.21 8.25
CA ARG A 37 8.95 -8.09 9.05
C ARG A 37 9.58 -7.28 10.19
N PRO A 38 8.95 -7.27 11.37
CA PRO A 38 9.52 -6.64 12.56
C PRO A 38 10.89 -7.22 12.90
N ASP A 39 11.74 -6.43 13.55
CA ASP A 39 13.02 -6.89 14.08
C ASP A 39 12.85 -7.69 15.39
N SER A 40 13.98 -8.08 16.01
CA SER A 40 13.98 -8.80 17.29
C SER A 40 13.38 -8.00 18.46
N GLN A 41 13.20 -6.68 18.30
CA GLN A 41 12.54 -5.82 19.28
C GLN A 41 11.05 -5.62 18.96
N GLY A 42 10.52 -6.29 17.94
CA GLY A 42 9.13 -6.15 17.50
C GLY A 42 8.86 -4.87 16.71
N LEU A 43 9.89 -4.16 16.24
CA LEU A 43 9.75 -2.88 15.55
C LEU A 43 9.83 -3.03 14.04
N VAL A 44 8.96 -2.32 13.32
CA VAL A 44 9.07 -2.08 11.88
C VAL A 44 10.09 -0.97 11.68
N ARG A 45 11.25 -1.32 11.10
CA ARG A 45 12.31 -0.36 10.80
C ARG A 45 12.08 0.32 9.44
N PRO A 46 12.57 1.56 9.26
CA PRO A 46 12.58 2.20 7.95
C PRO A 46 13.56 1.48 7.02
N LYS A 47 13.02 0.71 6.08
CA LYS A 47 13.81 -0.13 5.16
C LYS A 47 13.70 0.29 3.70
N ALA A 48 13.20 1.50 3.45
CA ALA A 48 12.89 2.02 2.13
C ALA A 48 14.04 1.90 1.11
N LEU A 49 15.30 1.87 1.58
CA LEU A 49 16.49 1.77 0.73
C LEU A 49 17.38 0.56 1.04
N THR A 50 17.08 -0.23 2.07
CA THR A 50 18.08 -1.12 2.70
C THR A 50 17.68 -2.58 2.85
N GLN A 51 16.42 -2.99 2.61
CA GLN A 51 16.03 -4.41 2.73
C GLN A 51 15.05 -4.90 1.66
N ARG A 52 14.97 -6.23 1.54
CA ARG A 52 14.02 -6.93 0.66
C ARG A 52 12.59 -6.73 1.19
N PRO A 53 11.61 -6.38 0.33
CA PRO A 53 10.20 -6.27 0.69
C PRO A 53 9.64 -7.61 1.21
N PRO A 54 8.50 -7.60 1.92
CA PRO A 54 7.58 -6.46 2.16
C PRO A 54 7.89 -5.69 3.46
N ASN A 55 7.61 -4.37 3.46
CA ASN A 55 7.80 -3.50 4.62
C ASN A 55 6.72 -2.41 4.77
N GLY A 56 5.49 -2.68 4.33
CA GLY A 56 4.40 -1.71 4.44
C GLY A 56 3.13 -2.10 3.70
N ALA A 57 2.17 -1.16 3.66
CA ALA A 57 0.88 -1.39 3.00
C ALA A 57 1.02 -1.28 1.48
N SER A 58 0.69 -2.36 0.76
CA SER A 58 0.70 -2.40 -0.70
C SER A 58 -0.26 -1.39 -1.32
N MET A 59 0.23 -0.57 -2.25
CA MET A 59 -0.54 0.35 -3.08
C MET A 59 -0.14 0.17 -4.54
N ARG A 60 -1.07 0.41 -5.46
CA ARG A 60 -0.82 0.28 -6.90
C ARG A 60 -1.55 1.37 -7.67
N PRO A 61 -1.02 1.87 -8.80
CA PRO A 61 -1.81 2.67 -9.72
C PRO A 61 -2.91 1.82 -10.37
N ASN A 62 -3.81 2.45 -11.13
CA ASN A 62 -4.91 1.77 -11.81
C ASN A 62 -4.42 0.97 -13.03
N THR A 63 -3.70 -0.13 -12.77
CA THR A 63 -3.19 -1.07 -13.78
C THR A 63 -4.13 -2.25 -13.96
N THR A 64 -3.92 -3.03 -15.02
CA THR A 64 -4.62 -4.32 -15.22
C THR A 64 -4.41 -5.27 -14.03
N ILE A 65 -3.24 -5.22 -13.39
CA ILE A 65 -2.95 -6.04 -12.20
C ILE A 65 -3.84 -5.61 -11.03
N GLN A 66 -3.89 -4.30 -10.72
CA GLN A 66 -4.75 -3.76 -9.67
C GLN A 66 -6.24 -4.07 -9.91
N GLN A 67 -6.71 -3.87 -11.14
CA GLN A 67 -8.07 -4.21 -11.57
C GLN A 67 -8.39 -5.69 -11.35
N ASN A 68 -7.46 -6.58 -11.73
CA ASN A 68 -7.63 -8.02 -11.54
C ASN A 68 -7.60 -8.43 -10.06
N LEU A 69 -6.80 -7.76 -9.22
CA LEU A 69 -6.81 -7.98 -7.77
C LEU A 69 -8.18 -7.63 -7.19
N LEU A 70 -8.73 -6.46 -7.51
CA LEU A 70 -10.05 -6.04 -7.03
C LEU A 70 -11.15 -7.00 -7.50
N LYS A 71 -11.12 -7.44 -8.77
CA LYS A 71 -12.09 -8.41 -9.31
C LYS A 71 -12.11 -9.71 -8.51
N ARG A 72 -10.94 -10.22 -8.10
CA ARG A 72 -10.78 -11.46 -7.33
C ARG A 72 -11.20 -11.36 -5.86
N MET A 73 -11.21 -10.16 -5.28
CA MET A 73 -11.68 -9.97 -3.90
C MET A 73 -13.18 -10.28 -3.80
N LYS A 74 -13.57 -11.04 -2.77
CA LYS A 74 -14.94 -11.47 -2.51
C LYS A 74 -15.47 -10.79 -1.24
N GLY A 75 -16.78 -10.57 -1.17
CA GLY A 75 -17.43 -9.96 0.00
C GLY A 75 -17.78 -8.49 -0.25
N GLN A 76 -18.72 -7.98 0.55
CA GLN A 76 -19.28 -6.63 0.42
C GLN A 76 -18.49 -5.57 1.18
N ASN A 77 -17.54 -5.98 2.03
CA ASN A 77 -16.71 -5.08 2.84
C ASN A 77 -15.41 -4.65 2.14
N VAL A 78 -15.32 -4.84 0.82
CA VAL A 78 -14.15 -4.41 0.04
C VAL A 78 -14.16 -2.90 -0.11
N VAL A 79 -13.07 -2.26 0.33
CA VAL A 79 -12.85 -0.83 0.26
C VAL A 79 -11.64 -0.55 -0.63
N VAL A 80 -11.76 0.46 -1.48
CA VAL A 80 -10.67 0.99 -2.29
C VAL A 80 -10.39 2.42 -1.85
N TYR A 81 -9.21 2.65 -1.29
CA TYR A 81 -8.74 4.01 -1.02
C TYR A 81 -8.06 4.55 -2.27
N SER A 82 -8.58 5.64 -2.82
CA SER A 82 -8.01 6.37 -3.96
C SER A 82 -7.27 7.61 -3.48
N VAL A 83 -5.93 7.57 -3.51
CA VAL A 83 -5.08 8.69 -3.11
C VAL A 83 -4.58 9.41 -4.35
N ALA A 84 -4.88 10.70 -4.47
CA ALA A 84 -4.49 11.51 -5.61
C ALA A 84 -2.97 11.77 -5.66
N GLU A 85 -2.46 12.01 -6.86
CA GLU A 85 -1.11 12.51 -7.07
C GLU A 85 -0.88 13.84 -6.33
N GLY A 86 0.34 14.05 -5.84
CA GLY A 86 0.75 15.29 -5.16
C GLY A 86 0.36 15.36 -3.68
N VAL A 87 -0.45 14.42 -3.15
CA VAL A 87 -0.77 14.37 -1.72
C VAL A 87 0.51 14.21 -0.90
N VAL A 88 0.70 15.08 0.09
CA VAL A 88 1.87 15.08 0.97
C VAL A 88 1.70 14.01 2.06
N LEU A 89 2.74 13.21 2.28
CA LEU A 89 2.76 12.21 3.33
C LEU A 89 3.13 12.83 4.68
N PRO A 90 2.59 12.32 5.80
CA PRO A 90 3.12 12.57 7.12
C PRO A 90 4.62 12.28 7.19
N ASN A 91 5.36 13.04 8.01
CA ASN A 91 6.83 12.92 8.11
C ASN A 91 7.33 11.53 8.50
N ASP A 92 6.49 10.72 9.15
CA ASP A 92 6.77 9.36 9.59
C ASP A 92 6.35 8.27 8.59
N LEU A 93 5.83 8.66 7.41
CA LEU A 93 5.44 7.78 6.32
C LEU A 93 6.20 8.11 5.01
N ILE A 94 6.38 7.10 4.16
CA ILE A 94 7.01 7.22 2.85
C ILE A 94 6.38 6.25 1.86
N ILE A 95 6.27 6.66 0.60
CA ILE A 95 5.96 5.75 -0.50
C ILE A 95 7.26 5.20 -1.07
N VAL A 96 7.34 3.88 -1.19
CA VAL A 96 8.45 3.18 -1.83
C VAL A 96 7.94 2.49 -3.08
N HIS A 97 8.54 2.78 -4.23
CA HIS A 97 8.32 2.05 -5.46
C HIS A 97 9.25 0.84 -5.50
N GLU A 98 8.69 -0.34 -5.32
CA GLU A 98 9.47 -1.57 -5.18
C GLU A 98 9.84 -2.15 -6.55
N ARG A 99 8.82 -2.44 -7.37
CA ARG A 99 8.97 -2.99 -8.73
C ARG A 99 7.65 -2.90 -9.49
N GLY A 100 7.72 -2.61 -10.79
CA GLY A 100 6.55 -2.63 -11.66
C GLY A 100 5.51 -1.62 -11.21
N ASP A 101 4.30 -2.06 -10.96
CA ASP A 101 3.21 -1.25 -10.42
C ASP A 101 3.09 -1.32 -8.89
N HIS A 102 4.03 -1.99 -8.21
CA HIS A 102 3.97 -2.19 -6.77
C HIS A 102 4.65 -1.05 -6.01
N TYR A 103 3.82 -0.32 -5.27
CA TYR A 103 4.24 0.66 -4.28
C TYR A 103 3.91 0.14 -2.89
N SER A 104 4.62 0.61 -1.87
CA SER A 104 4.27 0.37 -0.49
C SER A 104 4.38 1.62 0.36
N LEU A 105 3.38 1.86 1.19
CA LEU A 105 3.39 2.90 2.22
C LEU A 105 4.07 2.34 3.48
N GLN A 106 5.23 2.87 3.80
CA GLN A 106 6.14 2.36 4.84
C GLN A 106 6.42 3.41 5.92
N ALA A 107 6.97 2.95 7.05
CA ALA A 107 7.49 3.79 8.11
C ALA A 107 8.82 4.47 7.72
N THR A 108 9.06 5.69 8.18
CA THR A 108 10.40 6.33 8.14
C THR A 108 11.11 6.43 9.48
N VAL A 109 10.43 6.04 10.56
CA VAL A 109 11.01 5.91 11.90
C VAL A 109 10.63 4.53 12.47
N PRO A 110 11.43 3.95 13.38
CA PRO A 110 11.05 2.71 14.06
C PRO A 110 9.71 2.87 14.80
N MET A 111 8.79 1.92 14.60
CA MET A 111 7.48 1.89 15.28
C MET A 111 6.93 0.46 15.34
N SER A 112 5.98 0.20 16.24
CA SER A 112 5.30 -1.10 16.29
C SER A 112 4.43 -1.32 15.04
N VAL A 113 4.03 -2.56 14.80
CA VAL A 113 3.11 -2.89 13.71
C VAL A 113 1.76 -2.19 13.92
N GLU A 114 1.23 -2.17 15.15
CA GLU A 114 -0.04 -1.47 15.44
C GLU A 114 0.07 0.03 15.18
N GLN A 115 1.18 0.66 15.58
CA GLN A 115 1.42 2.08 15.34
C GLN A 115 1.45 2.40 13.85
N LEU A 116 2.17 1.60 13.06
CA LEU A 116 2.21 1.79 11.60
C LEU A 116 0.83 1.59 10.97
N SER A 117 0.11 0.54 11.37
CA SER A 117 -1.27 0.28 10.95
C SER A 117 -2.21 1.45 11.25
N ALA A 118 -2.16 1.99 12.46
CA ALA A 118 -2.99 3.12 12.88
C ALA A 118 -2.65 4.41 12.09
N LYS A 119 -1.36 4.68 11.85
CA LYS A 119 -0.91 5.84 11.06
C LYS A 119 -1.34 5.75 9.61
N ILE A 120 -1.17 4.57 8.99
CA ILE A 120 -1.62 4.33 7.61
C ILE A 120 -3.14 4.47 7.50
N THR A 121 -3.88 3.89 8.44
CA THR A 121 -5.34 4.02 8.51
C THR A 121 -5.76 5.48 8.59
N THR A 122 -5.16 6.24 9.50
CA THR A 122 -5.45 7.66 9.69
C THR A 122 -5.14 8.46 8.43
N PHE A 123 -3.98 8.24 7.81
CA PHE A 123 -3.58 8.91 6.59
C PHE A 123 -4.58 8.65 5.45
N LEU A 124 -4.89 7.37 5.18
CA LEU A 124 -5.79 7.00 4.10
C LEU A 124 -7.22 7.52 4.34
N GLN A 125 -7.74 7.42 5.56
CA GLN A 125 -9.08 7.93 5.86
C GLN A 125 -9.20 9.45 5.69
N ARG A 126 -8.12 10.21 5.89
CA ARG A 126 -8.12 11.67 5.77
C ARG A 126 -7.79 12.19 4.37
N SER A 127 -6.95 11.46 3.64
CA SER A 127 -6.28 12.00 2.44
C SER A 127 -6.67 11.29 1.15
N SER A 128 -7.75 10.52 1.18
CA SER A 128 -8.18 9.72 0.03
C SER A 128 -9.69 9.72 -0.14
N THR A 129 -10.13 9.44 -1.36
CA THR A 129 -11.52 9.09 -1.63
C THR A 129 -11.72 7.61 -1.34
N VAL A 130 -12.66 7.31 -0.43
CA VAL A 130 -13.00 5.94 -0.06
C VAL A 130 -14.12 5.44 -0.96
N LEU A 131 -13.84 4.41 -1.76
CA LEU A 131 -14.77 3.84 -2.74
C LEU A 131 -15.15 2.40 -2.35
N THR A 132 -16.39 2.00 -2.62
CA THR A 132 -16.74 0.58 -2.70
C THR A 132 -16.15 -0.03 -3.97
N LYS A 133 -16.19 -1.37 -4.06
CA LYS A 133 -15.78 -2.09 -5.29
C LYS A 133 -16.60 -1.63 -6.51
N GLU A 134 -17.91 -1.46 -6.36
CA GLU A 134 -18.83 -1.05 -7.42
C GLU A 134 -18.55 0.38 -7.86
N GLN A 135 -18.35 1.30 -6.90
CA GLN A 135 -17.99 2.68 -7.19
C GLN A 135 -16.66 2.76 -7.93
N PHE A 136 -15.66 2.00 -7.49
CA PHE A 136 -14.36 1.97 -8.18
C PHE A 136 -14.51 1.47 -9.62
N ILE A 137 -15.25 0.39 -9.85
CA ILE A 137 -15.50 -0.14 -11.21
C ILE A 137 -16.25 0.88 -12.07
N HIS A 138 -17.19 1.62 -11.48
CA HIS A 138 -17.92 2.67 -12.19
C HIS A 138 -17.01 3.84 -12.61
N TYR A 139 -16.17 4.35 -11.70
CA TYR A 139 -15.27 5.48 -11.99
C TYR A 139 -14.02 5.08 -12.80
N TYR A 140 -13.57 3.84 -12.66
CA TYR A 140 -12.39 3.29 -13.31
C TYR A 140 -12.74 1.98 -14.04
N PRO A 141 -13.54 2.04 -15.12
CA PRO A 141 -14.01 0.85 -15.82
C PRO A 141 -12.88 0.06 -16.50
N GLN A 142 -11.75 0.72 -16.78
CA GLN A 142 -10.56 0.11 -17.39
C GLN A 142 -9.29 0.62 -16.70
N ALA A 143 -8.18 -0.09 -16.93
CA ALA A 143 -6.86 0.34 -16.50
C ALA A 143 -6.46 1.64 -17.22
N THR A 144 -5.92 2.59 -16.46
CA THR A 144 -5.45 3.90 -16.96
C THR A 144 -3.94 4.07 -16.80
N ASP A 145 -3.25 3.09 -16.22
CA ASP A 145 -1.79 3.06 -16.07
C ASP A 145 -1.25 1.67 -16.44
N THR A 146 0.06 1.59 -16.66
CA THR A 146 0.77 0.36 -17.01
C THR A 146 1.73 -0.04 -15.90
N SER A 147 2.03 -1.34 -15.80
CA SER A 147 3.11 -1.80 -14.92
C SER A 147 4.44 -1.53 -15.60
N ASP A 148 5.32 -0.80 -14.92
CA ASP A 148 6.67 -0.57 -15.42
C ASP A 148 7.34 -1.92 -15.69
N LYS A 149 7.57 -2.23 -16.98
CA LYS A 149 8.44 -3.35 -17.32
C LYS A 149 9.83 -2.96 -16.87
N GLY A 150 10.20 -3.36 -15.66
CA GLY A 150 11.56 -3.17 -15.17
C GLY A 150 12.52 -3.64 -16.25
N LYS A 151 13.38 -2.73 -16.75
CA LYS A 151 14.45 -3.11 -17.67
C LYS A 151 15.22 -4.26 -17.02
N VAL A 152 15.27 -5.38 -17.74
CA VAL A 152 16.07 -6.57 -17.40
C VAL A 152 17.54 -6.15 -17.36
#